data_AF-A0A7C4GGB7-F1
#
_entry.id   AF-A0A7C4GGB7-F1
#
_cell.length_a   1.000
_cell.length_b   1.000
_cell.length_c   1.000
_cell.angle_alpha   90.00
_cell.angle_beta   90.00
_cell.angle_gamma   90.00
#
_symmetry.space_group_name_H-M   'P 1'
#
loop_
_entity.id
_entity.type
_entity.pdbx_description
1 polymer ?
#
loop_
_entity_poly.entity_id
_entity_poly.type
_entity_poly.pdbx_seq_one_letter_code
_entity_poly.pdbx_strand_id
1 'polypeptide(L)'
;YAIPAIGASGAISGVLGAYLMFYPGTSLVVCIPVFFFPLCFPMRASLYILFWFAMQVIYGFARIAGGVAVFAHAGGFLAGIALLPLLANRRRIGLLRVITHATSIPFLKLPSSYYRGLSSTTKMLLGFFTMALILGGAYTVVAAPSVGKVRVATIQYKLDGTPYVDYVAFRPPDLESYRTTMALQETRVLLNRLAAANLLYDLRKASKTIEIRDQEVRTEHEISVGEKLVKVSVENRIEYFRGIYGGDGVLAQAKGNLVTRVIYITQRNYYLSDPVRYEFLINSMDVNVGLISRYTGLLSLLIAVIAQLTFLTRDWEFSIVAEE
;
A
#
# COMPACT_ATOMS: atom_id res chain seq x y z
N TYR A 1 11.04 -7.78 13.16
CA TYR A 1 11.51 -6.97 12.02
C TYR A 1 10.37 -6.84 11.02
N ALA A 2 9.55 -5.78 11.06
CA ALA A 2 8.56 -5.60 10.00
C ALA A 2 9.26 -5.60 8.63
N ILE A 3 8.92 -6.51 7.73
CA ILE A 3 9.34 -6.39 6.34
C ILE A 3 8.43 -5.31 5.77
N PRO A 4 8.93 -4.10 5.47
CA PRO A 4 8.12 -3.08 4.84
C PRO A 4 7.62 -3.61 3.50
N ALA A 5 6.64 -2.96 2.87
CA ALA A 5 6.35 -3.21 1.47
C ALA A 5 7.62 -2.97 0.64
N ILE A 6 8.39 -4.02 0.38
CA ILE A 6 9.56 -3.99 -0.51
C ILE A 6 9.00 -4.24 -1.91
N GLY A 7 8.83 -3.17 -2.66
CA GLY A 7 8.33 -3.24 -4.03
C GLY A 7 9.10 -2.29 -4.93
N ALA A 8 9.62 -2.81 -6.04
CA ALA A 8 10.24 -1.99 -7.09
C ALA A 8 9.22 -1.03 -7.76
N SER A 9 7.91 -1.25 -7.57
CA SER A 9 6.84 -0.49 -8.22
C SER A 9 6.87 1.01 -7.88
N GLY A 10 7.27 1.39 -6.67
CA GLY A 10 7.47 2.80 -6.31
C GLY A 10 8.57 3.46 -7.13
N ALA A 11 9.70 2.77 -7.32
CA ALA A 11 10.80 3.26 -8.16
C ALA A 11 10.39 3.33 -9.65
N ILE A 12 9.66 2.33 -10.15
CA ILE A 12 9.09 2.35 -11.50
C ILE A 12 8.15 3.55 -11.67
N SER A 13 7.33 3.85 -10.66
CA SER A 13 6.46 5.03 -10.65
C SER A 13 7.27 6.32 -10.78
N GLY A 14 8.43 6.40 -10.11
CA GLY A 14 9.36 7.52 -10.28
C GLY A 14 9.94 7.64 -11.69
N VAL A 15 10.24 6.52 -12.34
CA VAL A 15 10.63 6.52 -13.76
C VAL A 15 9.49 7.07 -14.63
N LEU A 16 8.22 6.71 -14.35
CA LEU A 16 7.06 7.27 -15.07
C LEU A 16 6.90 8.78 -14.85
N GLY A 17 7.16 9.27 -13.64
CA GLY A 17 7.16 10.72 -13.36
C GLY A 17 8.24 11.46 -14.14
N ALA A 18 9.45 10.91 -14.20
CA ALA A 18 10.52 11.45 -15.03
C ALA A 18 10.18 11.36 -16.53
N TYR A 19 9.58 10.26 -16.97
CA TYR A 19 9.18 10.05 -18.36
C TYR A 19 8.12 11.08 -18.81
N LEU A 20 7.12 11.37 -17.97
CA LEU A 20 6.13 12.41 -18.25
C LEU A 20 6.79 13.76 -18.56
N MET A 21 7.84 14.10 -17.84
CA MET A 21 8.56 15.37 -17.99
C MET A 21 9.46 15.39 -19.24
N PHE A 22 10.08 14.25 -19.58
CA PHE A 22 10.95 14.15 -20.77
C PHE A 22 10.18 13.99 -22.07
N TYR A 23 9.09 13.21 -22.07
CA TYR A 23 8.43 12.73 -23.28
C TYR A 23 6.90 12.91 -23.25
N PRO A 24 6.37 14.08 -22.86
CA PRO A 24 4.91 14.24 -22.71
C PRO A 24 4.13 14.01 -24.01
N GLY A 25 4.68 14.38 -25.17
CA GLY A 25 4.01 14.23 -26.47
C GLY A 25 4.21 12.89 -27.18
N THR A 26 5.00 11.97 -26.61
CA THR A 26 5.26 10.69 -27.28
C THR A 26 3.97 9.90 -27.46
N SER A 27 3.74 9.37 -28.67
CA SER A 27 2.61 8.50 -28.94
C SER A 27 2.89 7.10 -28.41
N LEU A 28 2.00 6.60 -27.55
CA LEU A 28 1.99 5.24 -27.04
C LEU A 28 0.81 4.50 -27.69
N VAL A 29 1.01 3.24 -28.09
CA VAL A 29 -0.12 2.39 -28.50
C VAL A 29 -0.67 1.70 -27.26
N VAL A 30 -1.89 2.02 -26.89
CA VAL A 30 -2.59 1.38 -25.77
C VAL A 30 -3.51 0.32 -26.33
N CYS A 31 -3.34 -0.91 -25.85
CA CYS A 31 -4.18 -2.05 -26.22
C CYS A 31 -5.02 -2.47 -25.03
N ILE A 32 -6.34 -2.38 -25.17
CA ILE A 32 -7.30 -2.82 -24.17
C ILE A 32 -7.91 -4.14 -24.65
N PRO A 33 -7.87 -5.23 -23.87
CA PRO A 33 -8.50 -6.49 -24.26
C PRO A 33 -10.02 -6.34 -24.21
N VAL A 34 -10.69 -6.37 -25.38
CA VAL A 34 -12.14 -6.32 -25.50
C VAL A 34 -12.63 -7.67 -26.04
N PHE A 35 -13.12 -8.53 -25.15
CA PHE A 35 -13.41 -9.94 -25.43
C PHE A 35 -12.20 -10.69 -26.02
N PHE A 36 -12.28 -11.09 -27.29
CA PHE A 36 -11.22 -11.81 -28.01
C PHE A 36 -10.35 -10.91 -28.89
N PHE A 37 -10.69 -9.62 -29.05
CA PHE A 37 -9.96 -8.69 -29.91
C PHE A 37 -9.33 -7.56 -29.08
N PRO A 38 -8.01 -7.33 -29.17
CA PRO A 38 -7.39 -6.17 -28.53
C PRO A 38 -7.77 -4.89 -29.30
N LEU A 39 -8.42 -3.95 -28.61
CA LEU A 39 -8.64 -2.60 -29.14
C LEU A 39 -7.37 -1.79 -28.89
N CYS A 40 -6.57 -1.60 -29.93
CA CYS A 40 -5.34 -0.83 -29.88
C CYS A 40 -5.53 0.54 -30.52
N PHE A 41 -5.20 1.62 -29.81
CA PHE A 41 -5.24 2.97 -30.34
C PHE A 41 -4.05 3.81 -29.85
N PRO A 42 -3.55 4.75 -30.66
CA PRO A 42 -2.50 5.67 -30.23
C PRO A 42 -3.05 6.67 -29.22
N MET A 43 -2.29 6.91 -28.16
CA MET A 43 -2.59 7.90 -27.12
C MET A 43 -1.31 8.60 -26.69
N ARG A 44 -1.41 9.88 -26.32
CA ARG A 44 -0.26 10.64 -25.82
C ARG A 44 0.20 10.08 -24.48
N ALA A 45 1.51 10.01 -24.28
CA ALA A 45 2.12 9.57 -23.04
C ALA A 45 1.65 10.42 -21.85
N SER A 46 1.51 11.73 -22.03
CA SER A 46 0.99 12.64 -21.01
C SER A 46 -0.38 12.20 -20.48
N LEU A 47 -1.32 11.94 -21.38
CA LEU A 47 -2.69 11.54 -21.04
C LEU A 47 -2.72 10.19 -20.33
N TYR A 48 -1.98 9.20 -20.86
CA TYR A 48 -1.93 7.86 -20.26
C TYR A 48 -1.33 7.88 -18.85
N ILE A 49 -0.19 8.54 -18.69
CA ILE A 49 0.53 8.59 -17.42
C ILE A 49 -0.25 9.42 -16.39
N LEU A 50 -0.84 10.55 -16.81
CA LEU A 50 -1.68 11.37 -15.95
C LEU A 50 -2.94 10.63 -15.50
N PHE A 51 -3.60 9.91 -16.42
CA PHE A 51 -4.74 9.06 -16.07
C PHE A 51 -4.35 8.01 -15.04
N TRP A 52 -3.25 7.29 -15.27
CA TRP A 52 -2.77 6.28 -14.33
C TRP A 52 -2.43 6.87 -12.96
N PHE A 53 -1.77 8.04 -12.92
CA PHE A 53 -1.45 8.74 -11.67
C PHE A 53 -2.71 9.18 -10.93
N ALA A 54 -3.69 9.77 -11.63
CA ALA A 54 -4.97 10.16 -11.07
C ALA A 54 -5.68 8.97 -10.42
N MET A 55 -5.67 7.80 -11.07
CA MET A 55 -6.22 6.56 -10.51
C MET A 55 -5.50 6.14 -9.22
N GLN A 56 -4.17 6.30 -9.11
CA GLN A 56 -3.46 6.02 -7.85
C GLN A 56 -3.98 6.91 -6.71
N VAL A 57 -4.19 8.19 -6.98
CA VAL A 57 -4.68 9.16 -6.00
C VAL A 57 -6.13 8.86 -5.59
N ILE A 58 -7.00 8.64 -6.58
CA ILE A 58 -8.42 8.32 -6.35
C ILE A 58 -8.56 7.02 -5.56
N TYR A 59 -7.87 5.95 -5.96
CA TYR A 59 -7.92 4.66 -5.26
C TYR A 59 -7.39 4.76 -3.82
N GLY A 60 -6.39 5.61 -3.59
CA GLY A 60 -5.86 5.87 -2.26
C GLY A 60 -6.90 6.52 -1.35
N PHE A 61 -7.51 7.62 -1.80
CA PHE A 61 -8.52 8.32 -1.01
C PHE A 61 -9.82 7.54 -0.86
N ALA A 62 -10.26 6.82 -1.90
CA ALA A 62 -11.46 5.97 -1.87
C ALA A 62 -11.26 4.65 -1.11
N ARG A 63 -10.02 4.29 -0.75
CA ARG A 63 -9.67 3.04 -0.04
C ARG A 63 -10.08 1.76 -0.77
N ILE A 64 -10.11 1.79 -2.11
CA ILE A 64 -10.52 0.65 -2.95
C ILE A 64 -9.35 -0.10 -3.59
N ALA A 65 -8.12 0.15 -3.15
CA ALA A 65 -6.90 -0.40 -3.76
C ALA A 65 -6.58 -1.87 -3.41
N GLY A 66 -7.42 -2.56 -2.62
CA GLY A 66 -7.30 -4.01 -2.41
C GLY A 66 -5.92 -4.49 -1.91
N GLY A 67 -5.25 -3.70 -1.06
CA GLY A 67 -3.90 -3.99 -0.55
C GLY A 67 -2.74 -3.46 -1.40
N VAL A 68 -2.99 -2.86 -2.56
CA VAL A 68 -1.95 -2.17 -3.33
C VAL A 68 -1.57 -0.86 -2.65
N ALA A 69 -0.26 -0.62 -2.47
CA ALA A 69 0.29 0.59 -1.86
C ALA A 69 0.27 1.80 -2.82
N VAL A 70 -0.92 2.22 -3.27
CA VAL A 70 -1.10 3.27 -4.28
C VAL A 70 -0.51 4.64 -3.90
N PHE A 71 -0.48 4.98 -2.61
CA PHE A 71 0.22 6.18 -2.14
C PHE A 71 1.75 6.09 -2.29
N ALA A 72 2.33 4.89 -2.22
CA ALA A 72 3.75 4.69 -2.52
C ALA A 72 4.03 4.88 -4.02
N HIS A 73 3.10 4.49 -4.90
CA HIS A 73 3.20 4.79 -6.33
C HIS A 73 3.11 6.29 -6.61
N ALA A 74 2.12 6.98 -6.03
CA ALA A 74 1.97 8.43 -6.17
C ALA A 74 3.19 9.19 -5.63
N GLY A 75 3.70 8.79 -4.46
CA GLY A 75 4.92 9.36 -3.88
C GLY A 75 6.15 9.10 -4.74
N GLY A 76 6.32 7.88 -5.26
CA GLY A 76 7.40 7.53 -6.17
C GLY A 76 7.36 8.36 -7.45
N PHE A 77 6.19 8.49 -8.06
CA PHE A 77 5.94 9.33 -9.23
C PHE A 77 6.38 10.78 -9.01
N LEU A 78 5.94 11.41 -7.91
CA LEU A 78 6.33 12.78 -7.58
C LEU A 78 7.81 12.89 -7.24
N ALA A 79 8.40 11.90 -6.57
CA ALA A 79 9.85 11.86 -6.31
C ALA A 79 10.65 11.84 -7.62
N GLY A 80 10.20 11.07 -8.62
CA GLY A 80 10.80 11.07 -9.95
C GLY A 80 10.85 12.45 -10.58
N ILE A 81 9.75 13.20 -10.52
CA ILE A 81 9.68 14.59 -11.01
C ILE A 81 10.58 15.51 -10.18
N ALA A 82 10.48 15.44 -8.85
CA ALA A 82 11.21 16.31 -7.93
C ALA A 82 12.74 16.18 -8.03
N LEU A 83 13.24 14.99 -8.38
CA LEU A 83 14.67 14.73 -8.48
C LEU A 83 15.28 15.13 -9.83
N LEU A 84 14.46 15.42 -10.85
CA LEU A 84 14.96 15.81 -12.18
C LEU A 84 15.93 16.99 -12.16
N PRO A 85 15.68 18.11 -11.43
CA PRO A 85 16.62 19.23 -11.40
C PRO A 85 18.02 18.87 -10.91
N LEU A 86 18.14 17.80 -10.11
CA LEU A 86 19.40 17.31 -9.55
C LEU A 86 20.06 16.25 -10.44
N LEU A 87 19.27 15.32 -11.00
CA LEU A 87 19.80 14.14 -11.68
C LEU A 87 19.89 14.29 -13.21
N ALA A 88 19.13 15.21 -13.80
CA ALA A 88 19.02 15.32 -15.25
C ALA A 88 20.23 16.03 -15.87
N ASN A 89 20.89 15.37 -16.83
CA ASN A 89 22.01 15.96 -17.58
C ASN A 89 21.49 16.86 -18.71
N ARG A 90 21.54 18.19 -18.49
CA ARG A 90 21.07 19.20 -19.45
C ARG A 90 21.74 19.12 -20.83
N ARG A 91 23.04 18.79 -20.88
CA ARG A 91 23.76 18.65 -22.16
C ARG A 91 23.22 17.47 -22.96
N ARG A 92 22.98 16.34 -22.29
CA ARG A 92 22.39 15.15 -22.92
C ARG A 92 20.97 15.41 -23.42
N ILE A 93 20.16 16.15 -22.66
CA ILE A 93 18.81 16.55 -23.09
C ILE A 93 18.87 17.41 -24.35
N GLY A 94 19.77 18.41 -24.39
CA GLY A 94 19.99 19.24 -25.58
C GLY A 94 20.36 18.42 -26.82
N LEU A 95 21.28 17.44 -26.67
CA LEU A 95 21.64 16.53 -27.75
C LEU A 95 20.46 15.67 -28.20
N LEU A 96 19.70 15.10 -27.26
CA LEU A 96 18.52 14.29 -27.58
C LEU A 96 17.48 15.12 -28.35
N ARG A 97 17.22 16.37 -27.95
CA ARG A 97 16.33 17.27 -28.70
C ARG A 97 16.78 17.41 -30.14
N VAL A 98 18.06 17.72 -30.38
CA VAL A 98 18.60 17.86 -31.74
C VAL A 98 18.40 16.57 -32.54
N ILE A 99 18.72 15.40 -31.96
CA ILE A 99 18.56 14.11 -32.63
C ILE A 99 17.09 13.85 -32.96
N THR A 100 16.18 14.00 -32.00
CA THR A 100 14.75 13.70 -32.20
C THR A 100 14.12 14.61 -33.25
N HIS A 101 14.56 15.87 -33.33
CA HIS A 101 14.11 16.80 -34.37
C HIS A 101 14.75 16.49 -35.73
N ALA A 102 16.05 16.14 -35.77
CA ALA A 102 16.73 15.78 -37.00
C ALA A 102 16.14 14.50 -37.65
N THR A 103 15.74 13.52 -36.85
CA THR A 103 15.05 12.31 -37.35
C THR A 103 13.61 12.56 -37.81
N SER A 104 13.06 13.76 -37.58
CA SER A 104 11.68 14.12 -37.92
C SER A 104 11.50 14.85 -39.27
N ILE A 105 12.57 14.98 -40.07
CA ILE A 105 12.52 15.67 -41.38
C ILE A 105 12.77 14.68 -42.53
N PRO A 106 11.84 14.55 -43.50
CA PRO A 106 12.22 14.13 -44.84
C PRO A 106 12.69 15.32 -45.69
N PHE A 107 12.08 16.54 -45.62
CA PHE A 107 12.52 17.66 -46.49
C PHE A 107 12.51 19.11 -45.98
N LEU A 108 11.73 19.53 -44.97
CA LEU A 108 11.93 20.81 -44.23
C LEU A 108 10.77 21.01 -43.24
N LYS A 109 11.06 21.08 -41.94
CA LYS A 109 10.21 21.77 -40.96
C LYS A 109 11.12 22.73 -40.19
N LEU A 110 10.86 24.03 -40.31
CA LEU A 110 11.58 25.04 -39.54
C LEU A 110 11.28 24.81 -38.05
N PRO A 111 12.29 24.81 -37.16
CA PRO A 111 12.06 24.55 -35.75
C PRO A 111 11.23 25.69 -35.17
N SER A 112 9.99 25.41 -34.76
CA SER A 112 9.23 26.38 -33.97
C SER A 112 9.97 26.58 -32.66
N SER A 113 10.57 27.75 -32.48
CA SER A 113 11.43 28.11 -31.35
C SER A 113 10.69 28.31 -30.02
N TYR A 114 9.57 27.61 -29.80
CA TYR A 114 8.79 27.63 -28.57
C TYR A 114 8.62 26.20 -28.06
N TYR A 115 9.62 25.69 -27.34
CA TYR A 115 9.52 24.39 -26.68
C TYR A 115 8.49 24.47 -25.55
N ARG A 116 7.27 24.01 -25.83
CA ARG A 116 6.23 23.81 -24.82
C ARG A 116 6.53 22.49 -24.10
N GLY A 117 6.58 22.51 -22.77
CA GLY A 117 6.67 21.29 -21.98
C GLY A 117 5.32 20.57 -21.93
N LEU A 118 4.77 20.44 -20.74
CA LEU A 118 3.42 19.99 -20.53
C LEU A 118 2.43 21.06 -21.00
N SER A 119 1.30 20.63 -21.57
CA SER A 119 0.16 21.49 -21.88
C SER A 119 -0.44 22.10 -20.60
N SER A 120 -1.12 23.24 -20.75
CA SER A 120 -1.78 23.90 -19.61
C SER A 120 -2.81 23.00 -18.94
N THR A 121 -3.53 22.19 -19.72
CA THR A 121 -4.49 21.20 -19.22
C THR A 121 -3.81 20.11 -18.40
N THR A 122 -2.70 19.57 -18.89
CA THR A 122 -1.93 18.54 -18.17
C THR A 122 -1.34 19.11 -16.88
N LYS A 123 -0.81 20.34 -16.90
CA LYS A 123 -0.34 21.03 -15.68
C LYS A 123 -1.45 21.27 -14.67
N MET A 124 -2.62 21.71 -15.11
CA MET A 124 -3.77 21.97 -14.25
C MET A 124 -4.23 20.68 -13.55
N LEU A 125 -4.41 19.60 -14.32
CA LEU A 125 -4.85 18.31 -13.77
C LEU A 125 -3.80 17.69 -12.85
N LEU A 126 -2.53 17.65 -13.28
CA LEU A 126 -1.44 17.16 -12.45
C LEU A 126 -1.31 17.99 -11.15
N GLY A 127 -1.48 19.30 -11.27
CA GLY A 127 -1.50 20.24 -10.15
C GLY A 127 -2.64 20.00 -9.18
N PHE A 128 -3.85 19.71 -9.67
CA PHE A 128 -5.00 19.39 -8.84
C PHE A 128 -4.75 18.13 -8.00
N PHE A 129 -4.33 17.02 -8.62
CA PHE A 129 -4.09 15.77 -7.90
C PHE A 129 -2.91 15.87 -6.92
N THR A 130 -1.84 16.56 -7.33
CA THR A 130 -0.69 16.78 -6.43
C THR A 130 -1.05 17.70 -5.26
N MET A 131 -1.88 18.72 -5.48
CA MET A 131 -2.39 19.55 -4.39
C MET A 131 -3.26 18.74 -3.41
N ALA A 132 -4.12 17.85 -3.92
CA ALA A 132 -4.89 16.95 -3.07
C ALA A 132 -3.99 16.06 -2.21
N LEU A 133 -2.88 15.55 -2.75
CA LEU A 133 -1.88 14.80 -2.00
C LEU A 133 -1.16 15.66 -0.95
N ILE A 134 -0.81 16.91 -1.29
CA ILE A 134 -0.18 17.85 -0.34
C ILE A 134 -1.13 18.15 0.82
N LEU A 135 -2.39 18.47 0.54
CA LEU A 135 -3.38 18.77 1.57
C LEU A 135 -3.68 17.54 2.45
N GLY A 136 -3.86 16.37 1.82
CA GLY A 136 -4.02 15.10 2.54
C GLY A 136 -2.81 14.76 3.41
N GLY A 137 -1.60 14.90 2.86
CA GLY A 137 -0.35 14.70 3.58
C GLY A 137 -0.20 15.68 4.75
N ALA A 138 -0.51 16.96 4.56
CA ALA A 138 -0.45 17.98 5.60
C ALA A 138 -1.43 17.65 6.74
N TYR A 139 -2.66 17.26 6.39
CA TYR A 139 -3.63 16.77 7.36
C TYR A 139 -3.07 15.58 8.15
N THR A 140 -2.48 14.58 7.48
CA THR A 140 -1.89 13.42 8.20
C THR A 140 -0.73 13.81 9.11
N VAL A 141 0.13 14.76 8.72
CA VAL A 141 1.25 15.22 9.54
C VAL A 141 0.77 15.95 10.79
N VAL A 142 -0.28 16.78 10.66
CA VAL A 142 -0.89 17.51 11.78
C VAL A 142 -1.68 16.56 12.69
N ALA A 143 -2.38 15.59 12.11
CA ALA A 143 -3.16 14.61 12.86
C ALA A 143 -2.30 13.47 13.46
N ALA A 144 -1.11 13.18 12.92
CA ALA A 144 -0.25 12.06 13.33
C ALA A 144 0.00 11.96 14.86
N PRO A 145 0.26 13.06 15.60
CA PRO A 145 0.42 13.00 17.04
C PRO A 145 -0.80 12.44 17.79
N SER A 146 -2.00 12.55 17.23
CA SER A 146 -3.25 12.05 17.83
C SER A 146 -3.49 10.55 17.62
N VAL A 147 -2.74 9.90 16.72
CA VAL A 147 -2.86 8.46 16.41
C VAL A 147 -2.32 7.59 17.56
N GLY A 148 -1.50 8.13 18.46
CA GLY A 148 -1.03 7.42 19.65
C GLY A 148 -0.07 6.26 19.34
N LYS A 149 0.06 5.31 20.28
CA LYS A 149 0.90 4.11 20.15
C LYS A 149 0.12 3.02 19.41
N VAL A 150 0.76 2.38 18.43
CA VAL A 150 0.23 1.16 17.79
C VAL A 150 1.12 0.00 18.20
N ARG A 151 0.50 -1.15 18.47
CA ARG A 151 1.23 -2.36 18.83
C ARG A 151 1.54 -3.12 17.55
N VAL A 152 2.83 -3.36 17.29
CA VAL A 152 3.29 -4.17 16.17
C VAL A 152 3.72 -5.53 16.70
N ALA A 153 3.08 -6.59 16.22
CA ALA A 153 3.40 -7.97 16.55
C ALA A 153 4.12 -8.66 15.39
N THR A 154 5.23 -9.32 15.71
CA THR A 154 5.84 -10.34 14.87
C THR A 154 5.24 -11.68 15.26
N ILE A 155 4.68 -12.38 14.28
CA ILE A 155 4.00 -13.66 14.47
C ILE A 155 4.80 -14.69 13.68
N GLN A 156 5.42 -15.62 14.37
CA GLN A 156 6.08 -16.77 13.77
C GLN A 156 5.24 -17.99 14.10
N TYR A 157 4.88 -18.79 13.11
CA TYR A 157 4.12 -20.00 13.38
C TYR A 157 4.44 -21.09 12.37
N LYS A 158 4.18 -22.34 12.77
CA LYS A 158 4.10 -23.47 11.84
C LYS A 158 2.64 -23.87 11.69
N LEU A 159 2.16 -23.95 10.46
CA LEU A 159 0.86 -24.53 10.11
C LEU A 159 1.12 -25.92 9.54
N ASP A 160 0.72 -26.95 10.27
CA ASP A 160 0.94 -28.37 9.91
C ASP A 160 2.40 -28.64 9.47
N GLY A 161 3.35 -28.11 10.25
CA GLY A 161 4.79 -28.25 10.01
C GLY A 161 5.40 -27.22 9.06
N THR A 162 4.58 -26.50 8.27
CA THR A 162 5.07 -25.48 7.33
C THR A 162 5.30 -24.15 8.04
N PRO A 163 6.52 -23.57 8.03
CA PRO A 163 6.82 -22.34 8.75
C PRO A 163 6.35 -21.08 8.01
N TYR A 164 5.79 -20.13 8.77
CA TYR A 164 5.33 -18.82 8.32
C TYR A 164 5.83 -17.74 9.28
N VAL A 165 6.03 -16.53 8.74
CA VAL A 165 6.33 -15.32 9.50
C VAL A 165 5.50 -14.19 8.95
N ASP A 166 4.83 -13.46 9.84
CA ASP A 166 3.98 -12.34 9.48
C ASP A 166 4.09 -11.18 10.49
N TYR A 167 3.70 -9.98 10.06
CA TYR A 167 3.76 -8.76 10.84
C TYR A 167 2.42 -8.07 10.86
N VAL A 168 1.87 -7.88 12.06
CA VAL A 168 0.54 -7.34 12.24
C VAL A 168 0.59 -6.13 13.15
N ALA A 169 -0.08 -5.07 12.75
CA ALA A 169 -0.27 -3.89 13.57
C ALA A 169 -1.71 -3.84 14.07
N PHE A 170 -1.90 -3.60 15.36
CA PHE A 170 -3.22 -3.40 15.95
C PHE A 170 -3.18 -2.32 17.02
N ARG A 171 -4.34 -1.70 17.23
CA ARG A 171 -4.50 -0.62 18.21
C ARG A 171 -5.43 -1.04 19.33
N PRO A 172 -4.91 -1.39 20.51
CA PRO A 172 -5.76 -1.68 21.68
C PRO A 172 -6.65 -0.47 22.06
N PRO A 173 -7.89 -0.68 22.55
CA PRO A 173 -8.58 -1.97 22.70
C PRO A 173 -9.21 -2.47 21.39
N ASP A 174 -9.19 -1.68 20.32
CA ASP A 174 -9.75 -2.00 19.01
C ASP A 174 -8.89 -3.02 18.24
N LEU A 175 -9.11 -4.28 18.57
CA LEU A 175 -8.46 -5.40 17.89
C LEU A 175 -8.97 -5.59 16.46
N GLU A 176 -10.08 -5.00 16.02
CA GLU A 176 -10.56 -5.18 14.64
C GLU A 176 -9.61 -4.54 13.60
N SER A 177 -8.76 -3.62 14.05
CA SER A 177 -7.74 -2.96 13.24
C SER A 177 -6.77 -3.92 12.53
N TYR A 178 -6.41 -5.09 13.09
CA TYR A 178 -5.53 -6.04 12.38
C TYR A 178 -6.15 -6.62 11.11
N ARG A 179 -7.48 -6.68 11.00
CA ARG A 179 -8.17 -7.22 9.82
C ARG A 179 -7.98 -6.36 8.57
N THR A 180 -7.61 -5.09 8.77
CA THR A 180 -7.35 -4.10 7.71
C THR A 180 -5.88 -4.04 7.30
N THR A 181 -4.99 -4.56 8.14
CA THR A 181 -3.57 -4.71 7.79
C THR A 181 -3.39 -5.95 6.91
N MET A 182 -2.47 -5.90 5.96
CA MET A 182 -2.18 -7.00 5.02
C MET A 182 -1.51 -8.17 5.76
N ALA A 183 -2.28 -8.91 6.55
CA ALA A 183 -1.87 -10.16 7.15
C ALA A 183 -2.24 -11.33 6.22
N LEU A 184 -1.39 -12.34 6.15
CA LEU A 184 -1.69 -13.62 5.48
C LEU A 184 -3.01 -14.18 6.02
N GLN A 185 -3.77 -14.89 5.17
CA GLN A 185 -5.08 -15.42 5.57
C GLN A 185 -4.95 -16.36 6.77
N GLU A 186 -3.90 -17.17 6.79
CA GLU A 186 -3.52 -18.11 7.83
C GLU A 186 -3.22 -17.40 9.16
N THR A 187 -2.56 -16.23 9.10
CA THR A 187 -2.29 -15.37 10.26
C THR A 187 -3.59 -14.79 10.81
N ARG A 188 -4.49 -14.33 9.93
CA ARG A 188 -5.79 -13.78 10.32
C ARG A 188 -6.62 -14.83 11.06
N VAL A 189 -6.60 -16.09 10.61
CA VAL A 189 -7.25 -17.19 11.32
C VAL A 189 -6.67 -17.31 12.74
N LEU A 190 -5.35 -17.49 12.88
CA LEU A 190 -4.71 -17.62 14.21
C LEU A 190 -5.10 -16.46 15.15
N LEU A 191 -4.97 -15.21 14.70
CA LEU A 191 -5.28 -14.04 15.51
C LEU A 191 -6.76 -13.97 15.89
N ASN A 192 -7.68 -14.26 14.97
CA ASN A 192 -9.12 -14.29 15.27
C ASN A 192 -9.43 -15.29 16.39
N ARG A 193 -8.75 -16.46 16.39
CA ARG A 193 -8.97 -17.51 17.41
C ARG A 193 -8.43 -17.09 18.77
N LEU A 194 -7.23 -16.50 18.82
CA LEU A 194 -6.67 -15.97 20.06
C LEU A 194 -7.48 -14.77 20.59
N ALA A 195 -7.98 -13.91 19.70
CA ALA A 195 -8.85 -12.80 20.07
C ALA A 195 -10.15 -13.30 20.70
N ALA A 196 -10.79 -14.29 20.09
CA ALA A 196 -12.04 -14.87 20.58
C ALA A 196 -11.87 -15.58 21.94
N ALA A 197 -10.68 -16.12 22.23
CA ALA A 197 -10.32 -16.66 23.53
C ALA A 197 -9.93 -15.58 24.57
N ASN A 198 -10.05 -14.28 24.25
CA ASN A 198 -9.59 -13.15 25.06
C ASN A 198 -8.09 -13.22 25.42
N LEU A 199 -7.26 -13.73 24.51
CA LEU A 199 -5.81 -13.90 24.72
C LEU A 199 -4.96 -12.80 24.09
N LEU A 200 -5.50 -12.00 23.17
CA LEU A 200 -4.77 -10.85 22.61
C LEU A 200 -4.84 -9.60 23.50
N TYR A 201 -5.96 -9.40 24.19
CA TYR A 201 -6.20 -8.25 25.06
C TYR A 201 -7.19 -8.61 26.17
N ASP A 202 -6.82 -8.35 27.43
CA ASP A 202 -7.72 -8.40 28.59
C ASP A 202 -7.09 -7.61 29.74
N LEU A 203 -7.75 -6.54 30.19
CA LEU A 203 -7.26 -5.71 31.30
C LEU A 203 -7.07 -6.50 32.60
N ARG A 204 -7.81 -7.59 32.81
CA ARG A 204 -7.67 -8.45 34.00
C ARG A 204 -6.34 -9.22 34.03
N LYS A 205 -5.70 -9.36 32.85
CA LYS A 205 -4.41 -10.02 32.64
C LYS A 205 -3.24 -9.04 32.69
N ALA A 206 -3.48 -7.73 32.88
CA ALA A 206 -2.43 -6.72 32.90
C ALA A 206 -1.28 -7.04 33.88
N SER A 207 -0.05 -6.87 33.40
CA SER A 207 1.20 -7.16 34.13
C SER A 207 1.32 -8.60 34.67
N LYS A 208 0.57 -9.55 34.11
CA LYS A 208 0.60 -10.97 34.52
C LYS A 208 1.19 -11.85 33.42
N THR A 209 1.70 -12.99 33.86
CA THR A 209 1.95 -14.14 32.98
C THR A 209 0.79 -15.11 33.13
N ILE A 210 0.18 -15.49 32.02
CA ILE A 210 -0.92 -16.45 31.99
C ILE A 210 -0.44 -17.70 31.28
N GLU A 211 -0.67 -18.85 31.91
CA GLU A 211 -0.45 -20.16 31.32
C GLU A 211 -1.78 -20.91 31.26
N ILE A 212 -2.08 -21.48 30.10
CA ILE A 212 -3.29 -22.26 29.83
C ILE A 212 -2.83 -23.58 29.22
N ARG A 213 -3.46 -24.66 29.68
CA ARG A 213 -3.25 -26.00 29.16
C ARG A 213 -4.61 -26.62 28.87
N ASP A 214 -4.72 -27.21 27.69
CA ASP A 214 -5.88 -27.96 27.23
C ASP A 214 -7.23 -27.24 27.44
N GLN A 215 -7.38 -26.05 26.86
CA GLN A 215 -8.62 -25.30 26.89
C GLN A 215 -9.37 -25.41 25.56
N GLU A 216 -10.63 -25.81 25.62
CA GLU A 216 -11.54 -25.75 24.47
C GLU A 216 -12.33 -24.44 24.47
N VAL A 217 -12.35 -23.79 23.31
CA VAL A 217 -13.07 -22.54 23.06
C VAL A 217 -13.87 -22.71 21.78
N ARG A 218 -15.20 -22.69 21.89
CA ARG A 218 -16.09 -22.67 20.72
C ARG A 218 -16.34 -21.23 20.30
N THR A 219 -16.18 -20.96 19.01
CA THR A 219 -16.41 -19.64 18.43
C THR A 219 -17.48 -19.72 17.37
N GLU A 220 -18.54 -18.92 17.52
CA GLU A 220 -19.58 -18.78 16.52
C GLU A 220 -19.22 -17.69 15.51
N HIS A 221 -19.43 -17.98 14.24
CA HIS A 221 -19.19 -17.07 13.14
C HIS A 221 -20.44 -16.97 12.26
N GLU A 222 -20.91 -15.75 12.01
CA GLU A 222 -21.92 -15.49 10.99
C GLU A 222 -21.23 -15.30 9.65
N ILE A 223 -21.61 -16.11 8.67
CA ILE A 223 -21.09 -16.08 7.30
C ILE A 223 -22.23 -15.88 6.30
N SER A 224 -21.94 -15.20 5.19
CA SER A 224 -22.88 -15.09 4.07
C SER A 224 -22.61 -16.22 3.07
N VAL A 225 -23.63 -17.02 2.79
CA VAL A 225 -23.60 -18.09 1.79
C VAL A 225 -24.70 -17.81 0.76
N GLY A 226 -24.31 -17.27 -0.40
CA GLY A 226 -25.25 -16.63 -1.31
C GLY A 226 -25.92 -15.43 -0.62
N GLU A 227 -27.25 -15.40 -0.63
CA GLU A 227 -28.07 -14.36 0.03
C GLU A 227 -28.44 -14.68 1.48
N LYS A 228 -28.02 -15.84 2.01
CA LYS A 228 -28.38 -16.30 3.36
C LYS A 228 -27.25 -16.10 4.35
N LEU A 229 -27.58 -15.59 5.54
CA LEU A 229 -26.69 -15.59 6.70
C LEU A 229 -26.79 -16.93 7.42
N VAL A 230 -25.65 -17.57 7.67
CA VAL A 230 -25.56 -18.87 8.34
C VAL A 230 -24.61 -18.75 9.53
N LYS A 231 -25.01 -19.30 10.68
CA LYS A 231 -24.17 -19.42 11.87
C LYS A 231 -23.38 -20.71 11.82
N VAL A 232 -22.06 -20.59 11.93
CA VAL A 232 -21.13 -21.71 11.92
C VAL A 232 -20.30 -21.69 13.19
N SER A 233 -20.38 -22.76 13.97
CA SER A 233 -19.53 -22.96 15.15
C SER A 233 -18.23 -23.62 14.74
N VAL A 234 -17.13 -23.06 15.23
CA VAL A 234 -15.79 -23.63 15.06
C VAL A 234 -15.20 -23.95 16.42
N GLU A 235 -14.74 -25.20 16.55
CA GLU A 235 -14.05 -25.68 17.74
C GLU A 235 -12.57 -25.28 17.68
N ASN A 236 -12.11 -24.69 18.78
CA ASN A 236 -10.72 -24.30 18.95
C ASN A 236 -10.19 -24.95 20.20
N ARG A 237 -9.07 -25.66 20.08
CA ARG A 237 -8.41 -26.29 21.21
C ARG A 237 -7.05 -25.67 21.41
N ILE A 238 -6.89 -24.97 22.51
CA ILE A 238 -5.63 -24.38 22.96
C ILE A 238 -4.93 -25.45 23.78
N GLU A 239 -4.08 -26.25 23.13
CA GLU A 239 -3.35 -27.31 23.80
C GLU A 239 -2.36 -26.75 24.82
N TYR A 240 -1.68 -25.67 24.44
CA TYR A 240 -0.75 -24.95 25.30
C TYR A 240 -0.73 -23.48 24.94
N PHE A 241 -0.75 -22.60 25.94
CA PHE A 241 -0.50 -21.19 25.75
C PHE A 241 0.21 -20.63 26.97
N ARG A 242 1.29 -19.89 26.74
CA ARG A 242 1.93 -19.05 27.74
C ARG A 242 2.04 -17.65 27.17
N GLY A 243 1.38 -16.69 27.81
CA GLY A 243 1.34 -15.30 27.42
C GLY A 243 1.82 -14.36 28.53
N ILE A 244 2.67 -13.40 28.18
CA ILE A 244 3.12 -12.31 29.04
C ILE A 244 2.38 -11.05 28.59
N TYR A 245 1.71 -10.38 29.51
CA TYR A 245 0.89 -9.20 29.21
C TYR A 245 1.53 -7.93 29.75
N GLY A 246 1.45 -6.86 28.97
CA GLY A 246 1.84 -5.52 29.41
C GLY A 246 0.91 -4.97 30.49
N GLY A 247 1.29 -3.83 31.08
CA GLY A 247 0.45 -3.13 32.07
C GLY A 247 -0.87 -2.58 31.50
N ASP A 248 -0.99 -2.53 30.18
CA ASP A 248 -2.20 -2.17 29.44
C ASP A 248 -3.11 -3.38 29.14
N GLY A 249 -2.76 -4.59 29.59
CA GLY A 249 -3.54 -5.80 29.35
C GLY A 249 -3.39 -6.39 27.95
N VAL A 250 -2.45 -5.88 27.15
CA VAL A 250 -2.16 -6.34 25.79
C VAL A 250 -1.09 -7.43 25.82
N LEU A 251 -1.25 -8.46 24.97
CA LEU A 251 -0.28 -9.53 24.84
C LEU A 251 1.07 -9.00 24.32
N ALA A 252 2.10 -9.06 25.15
CA ALA A 252 3.46 -8.62 24.83
C ALA A 252 4.28 -9.76 24.21
N GLN A 253 4.20 -10.96 24.79
CA GLN A 253 4.86 -12.15 24.26
C GLN A 253 3.95 -13.35 24.44
N ALA A 254 3.97 -14.28 23.50
CA ALA A 254 3.26 -15.53 23.63
C ALA A 254 3.98 -16.67 22.93
N LYS A 255 3.83 -17.87 23.48
CA LYS A 255 4.15 -19.13 22.81
C LYS A 255 3.02 -20.11 23.07
N GLY A 256 2.61 -20.86 22.05
CA GLY A 256 1.53 -21.80 22.22
C GLY A 256 1.31 -22.72 21.03
N ASN A 257 0.41 -23.68 21.26
CA ASN A 257 -0.10 -24.61 20.28
C ASN A 257 -1.61 -24.50 20.25
N LEU A 258 -2.18 -24.36 19.05
CA LEU A 258 -3.61 -24.22 18.81
C LEU A 258 -4.02 -25.19 17.71
N VAL A 259 -5.11 -25.93 17.93
CA VAL A 259 -5.77 -26.73 16.90
C VAL A 259 -7.12 -26.08 16.59
N THR A 260 -7.44 -25.87 15.33
CA THR A 260 -8.68 -25.22 14.90
C THR A 260 -9.12 -25.74 13.53
N ARG A 261 -10.30 -25.31 13.06
CA ARG A 261 -10.79 -25.58 11.70
C ARG A 261 -11.00 -24.27 10.93
N VAL A 262 -10.80 -24.31 9.63
CA VAL A 262 -11.02 -23.17 8.73
C VAL A 262 -12.36 -23.34 8.03
N ILE A 263 -13.13 -22.25 7.94
CA ILE A 263 -14.39 -22.23 7.18
C ILE A 263 -14.07 -21.85 5.75
N TYR A 264 -14.39 -22.72 4.81
CA TYR A 264 -14.35 -22.44 3.38
C TYR A 264 -15.74 -22.10 2.89
N ILE A 265 -15.89 -20.91 2.29
CA ILE A 265 -17.18 -20.41 1.78
C ILE A 265 -17.14 -20.50 0.26
N THR A 266 -18.18 -21.13 -0.30
CA THR A 266 -18.44 -21.17 -1.75
C THR A 266 -19.70 -20.35 -2.05
N GLN A 267 -20.01 -20.13 -3.33
CA GLN A 267 -21.22 -19.37 -3.72
C GLN A 267 -22.52 -19.99 -3.19
N ARG A 268 -22.57 -21.30 -2.95
CA ARG A 268 -23.80 -22.03 -2.59
C ARG A 268 -23.76 -22.76 -1.26
N ASN A 269 -22.57 -23.03 -0.71
CA ASN A 269 -22.42 -23.79 0.52
C ASN A 269 -21.14 -23.38 1.29
N TYR A 270 -20.98 -23.91 2.50
CA TYR A 270 -19.74 -23.83 3.25
C TYR A 270 -19.31 -25.22 3.71
N TYR A 271 -18.01 -25.40 3.97
CA TYR A 271 -17.48 -26.60 4.61
C TYR A 271 -16.36 -26.24 5.58
N LEU A 272 -16.15 -27.12 6.57
CA LEU A 272 -15.04 -27.01 7.51
C LEU A 272 -13.86 -27.83 7.01
N SER A 273 -12.67 -27.28 7.12
CA SER A 273 -11.42 -28.00 6.86
C SER A 273 -11.21 -29.17 7.82
N ASP A 274 -10.25 -30.03 7.53
CA ASP A 274 -9.64 -30.86 8.56
C ASP A 274 -9.00 -30.00 9.65
N PRO A 275 -8.86 -30.51 10.90
CA PRO A 275 -8.21 -29.77 11.97
C PRO A 275 -6.77 -29.39 11.57
N VAL A 276 -6.47 -28.10 11.62
CA VAL A 276 -5.14 -27.55 11.36
C VAL A 276 -4.47 -27.20 12.67
N ARG A 277 -3.16 -27.47 12.76
CA ARG A 277 -2.35 -27.24 13.96
C ARG A 277 -1.41 -26.05 13.75
N TYR A 278 -1.50 -25.09 14.66
CA TYR A 278 -0.61 -23.94 14.78
C TYR A 278 0.35 -24.16 15.94
N GLU A 279 1.66 -24.08 15.68
CA GLU A 279 2.68 -23.87 16.71
C GLU A 279 3.18 -22.43 16.55
N PHE A 280 2.89 -21.54 17.50
CA PHE A 280 3.12 -20.11 17.33
C PHE A 280 3.99 -19.48 18.41
N LEU A 281 4.67 -18.41 18.01
CA LEU A 281 5.43 -17.51 18.83
C LEU A 281 5.11 -16.08 18.40
N ILE A 282 4.56 -15.29 19.33
CA ILE A 282 4.13 -13.92 19.10
C ILE A 282 4.98 -13.01 19.97
N ASN A 283 5.56 -11.98 19.37
CA ASN A 283 6.24 -10.91 20.10
C ASN A 283 5.69 -9.58 19.64
N SER A 284 5.20 -8.77 20.56
CA SER A 284 4.63 -7.46 20.28
C SER A 284 5.39 -6.35 20.98
N MET A 285 5.49 -5.21 20.31
CA MET A 285 6.16 -4.02 20.81
C MET A 285 5.35 -2.77 20.50
N ASP A 286 5.40 -1.79 21.39
CA ASP A 286 4.82 -0.49 21.14
C ASP A 286 5.67 0.28 20.13
N VAL A 287 5.04 0.71 19.05
CA VAL A 287 5.65 1.60 18.07
C VAL A 287 4.91 2.93 18.10
N ASN A 288 5.65 4.02 18.33
CA ASN A 288 5.12 5.36 18.18
C ASN A 288 5.07 5.72 16.69
N VAL A 289 3.99 5.29 16.04
CA VAL A 289 3.69 5.64 14.65
C VAL A 289 3.47 7.14 14.47
N GLY A 290 3.02 7.87 15.50
CA GLY A 290 2.83 9.31 15.40
C GLY A 290 4.10 10.06 15.00
N LEU A 291 5.24 9.73 15.61
CA LEU A 291 6.53 10.33 15.24
C LEU A 291 6.98 9.91 13.84
N ILE A 292 6.91 8.61 13.53
CA ILE A 292 7.34 8.07 12.24
C ILE A 292 6.54 8.70 11.11
N SER A 293 5.20 8.68 11.21
CA SER A 293 4.28 9.27 10.24
C SER A 293 4.48 10.78 10.09
N ARG A 294 4.81 11.49 11.17
CA ARG A 294 5.08 12.93 11.11
C ARG A 294 6.33 13.24 10.29
N TYR A 295 7.46 12.59 10.58
CA TYR A 295 8.71 12.88 9.88
C TYR A 295 8.70 12.40 8.42
N THR A 296 8.19 11.19 8.17
CA THR A 296 8.06 10.70 6.79
C THR A 296 7.03 11.50 5.99
N GLY A 297 5.94 11.94 6.64
CA GLY A 297 4.96 12.83 6.04
C GLY A 297 5.53 14.20 5.68
N LEU A 298 6.35 14.80 6.55
CA LEU A 298 7.04 16.06 6.24
C LEU A 298 7.98 15.94 5.02
N LEU A 299 8.75 14.86 4.96
CA LEU A 299 9.60 14.58 3.79
C LEU A 299 8.78 14.39 2.51
N SER A 300 7.67 13.65 2.60
CA SER A 300 6.75 13.44 1.47
C SER A 300 6.14 14.75 0.98
N LEU A 301 5.75 15.65 1.89
CA LEU A 301 5.26 16.98 1.56
C LEU A 301 6.31 17.82 0.85
N LEU A 302 7.54 17.82 1.34
CA LEU A 302 8.65 18.53 0.70
C LEU A 302 8.85 18.04 -0.74
N ILE A 303 8.89 16.72 -0.95
CA ILE A 303 9.02 16.12 -2.27
C ILE A 303 7.86 16.53 -3.19
N ALA A 304 6.62 16.47 -2.70
CA ALA A 304 5.44 16.83 -3.48
C ALA A 304 5.44 18.31 -3.87
N VAL A 305 5.85 19.21 -2.96
CA VAL A 305 6.00 20.65 -3.25
C VAL A 305 7.09 20.90 -4.29
N ILE A 306 8.25 20.24 -4.17
CA ILE A 306 9.32 20.36 -5.17
C ILE A 306 8.86 19.84 -6.53
N ALA A 307 8.16 18.70 -6.57
CA ALA A 307 7.57 18.17 -7.80
C ALA A 307 6.60 19.17 -8.44
N GLN A 308 5.67 19.73 -7.65
CA GLN A 308 4.70 20.75 -8.06
C GLN A 308 5.41 21.95 -8.71
N LEU A 309 6.39 22.53 -8.03
CA LEU A 309 7.15 23.67 -8.54
C LEU A 309 7.89 23.29 -9.83
N THR A 310 8.45 22.08 -9.90
CA THR A 310 9.24 21.61 -11.03
C THR A 310 8.40 21.54 -12.31
N PHE A 311 7.23 20.90 -12.28
CA PHE A 311 6.42 20.77 -13.50
C PHE A 311 5.63 22.04 -13.86
N LEU A 312 5.36 22.93 -12.89
CA LEU A 312 4.71 24.20 -13.19
C LEU A 312 5.66 25.20 -13.84
N THR A 313 6.93 25.24 -13.41
CA THR A 313 7.87 26.32 -13.77
C THR A 313 9.02 25.88 -14.68
N ARG A 314 9.42 24.60 -14.63
CA ARG A 314 10.65 24.11 -15.27
C ARG A 314 10.43 22.93 -16.22
N ASP A 315 9.19 22.58 -16.55
CA ASP A 315 8.88 21.46 -17.44
C ASP A 315 9.53 21.57 -18.82
N TRP A 316 9.54 22.77 -19.39
CA TRP A 316 10.20 23.07 -20.66
C TRP A 316 11.73 22.85 -20.61
N GLU A 317 12.36 22.89 -19.43
CA GLU A 317 13.80 22.63 -19.30
C GLU A 317 14.12 21.15 -19.57
N PHE A 318 13.17 20.24 -19.33
CA PHE A 318 13.38 18.80 -19.45
C PHE A 318 12.76 18.19 -20.70
N SER A 319 11.66 18.75 -21.20
CA SER A 319 10.93 18.19 -22.35
C SER A 319 11.83 17.98 -23.58
N ILE A 320 11.84 16.75 -24.11
CA ILE A 320 12.48 16.35 -25.37
C ILE A 320 11.43 16.28 -26.47
N VAL A 321 10.25 15.75 -26.15
CA VAL A 321 9.09 15.66 -27.05
C VAL A 321 7.89 16.39 -26.44
N ALA A 322 7.59 17.58 -26.95
CA ALA A 322 6.52 18.46 -26.47
C ALA A 322 5.12 17.89 -26.71
N GLU A 323 4.14 18.29 -25.88
CA GLU A 323 2.76 17.76 -25.92
C GLU A 323 1.91 18.23 -27.12
N GLU A 324 2.43 19.08 -28.02
CA GLU A 324 1.78 19.75 -29.18
C GLU A 324 0.23 19.72 -29.26
#